data_AF-A0A7Y7LT67-F1
#
_entry.id   AF-A0A7Y7LT67-F1
#
_cell.length_a   1.000
_cell.length_b   1.000
_cell.length_c   1.000
_cell.angle_alpha   90.00
_cell.angle_beta   90.00
_cell.angle_gamma   90.00
#
_symmetry.space_group_name_H-M   'P 1'
#
loop_
_entity.id
_entity.type
_entity.pdbx_description
1 polymer ?
#
loop_
_entity_poly.entity_id
_entity_poly.type
_entity_poly.pdbx_seq_one_letter_code
_entity_poly.pdbx_strand_id
1 'polypeptide(L)' 'MALYKYGTHLTQSQHGNFDTDRTPGTAAPDAGIYRCTGCGDEIGIAKDHALPPQNHHQHNNGSAVRWRLLVAAVQV' A
#
# COMPACT_ATOMS: atom_id res chain seq x y z
N MET A 1 -2.48 7.48 7.11
CA MET A 1 -2.16 6.41 8.08
C MET A 1 -3.42 5.60 8.22
N ALA A 2 -3.36 4.30 7.92
CA ALA A 2 -4.52 3.42 7.96
C ALA A 2 -5.21 3.46 9.33
N LEU A 3 -6.54 3.60 9.32
CA LEU A 3 -7.37 3.64 10.52
C LEU A 3 -8.01 2.27 10.75
N TYR A 4 -8.07 1.84 12.01
CA TYR A 4 -8.72 0.60 12.42
C TYR A 4 -9.51 0.80 13.71
N LYS A 5 -10.65 0.12 13.85
CA LYS A 5 -11.48 0.14 15.08
C LYS A 5 -11.29 -1.10 15.95
N TYR A 6 -11.15 -2.27 15.34
CA TYR A 6 -11.11 -3.56 16.02
C TYR A 6 -9.75 -4.26 15.83
N GLY A 7 -8.77 -3.89 16.65
CA GLY A 7 -7.40 -4.42 16.55
C GLY A 7 -7.30 -5.93 16.78
N THR A 8 -8.27 -6.55 17.46
CA THR A 8 -8.36 -8.01 17.68
C THR A 8 -8.51 -8.82 16.39
N HIS A 9 -8.93 -8.18 15.29
CA HIS A 9 -9.03 -8.81 13.97
C HIS A 9 -7.79 -8.56 13.09
N LEU A 10 -6.75 -7.95 13.65
CA LEU A 10 -5.48 -7.71 12.97
C LEU A 10 -4.38 -8.49 13.67
N THR A 11 -3.56 -9.17 12.86
CA THR A 11 -2.33 -9.83 13.34
C THR A 11 -1.14 -9.05 12.81
N GLN A 12 -0.22 -8.67 13.70
CA GLN A 12 1.04 -8.07 13.27
C GLN A 12 1.88 -9.12 12.55
N SER A 13 2.42 -8.76 11.38
CA SER A 13 3.31 -9.60 10.60
C SER A 13 4.64 -8.90 10.39
N GLN A 14 5.72 -9.68 10.35
CA GLN A 14 7.08 -9.23 10.03
C GLN A 14 7.51 -9.68 8.62
N HIS A 15 6.55 -10.03 7.77
CA HIS A 15 6.84 -10.53 6.43
C HIS A 15 7.47 -9.43 5.57
N GLY A 16 8.58 -9.72 4.86
CA GLY A 16 9.34 -8.71 4.12
C GLY A 16 8.56 -7.99 3.00
N ASN A 17 7.40 -8.51 2.61
CA ASN A 17 6.53 -7.84 1.64
C ASN A 17 6.02 -6.46 2.13
N PHE A 18 5.96 -6.25 3.46
CA PHE A 18 5.65 -4.97 4.09
C PHE A 18 6.80 -3.95 3.98
N ASP A 19 8.03 -4.40 3.71
CA ASP A 19 9.21 -3.53 3.60
C ASP A 19 9.52 -3.11 2.14
N THR A 20 8.96 -3.81 1.15
CA THR A 20 9.23 -3.56 -0.26
C THR A 20 8.52 -2.30 -0.78
N ASP A 21 9.27 -1.40 -1.41
CA ASP A 21 8.74 -0.30 -2.21
C ASP A 21 8.46 -0.73 -3.65
N ARG A 22 7.24 -0.47 -4.13
CA ARG A 22 6.80 -0.86 -5.50
C ARG A 22 6.55 0.35 -6.37
N THR A 23 6.87 0.22 -7.65
CA THR A 23 6.60 1.28 -8.63
C THR A 23 5.13 1.23 -9.08
N PRO A 24 4.57 2.34 -9.59
CA PRO A 24 3.32 2.28 -10.35
C PRO A 24 3.38 1.23 -11.46
N GLY A 25 2.23 0.64 -11.79
CA GLY A 25 2.09 -0.44 -12.76
C GLY A 25 2.49 -1.83 -12.23
N THR A 26 3.18 -1.92 -11.11
CA THR A 26 3.48 -3.22 -10.47
C THR A 26 2.17 -3.85 -9.98
N ALA A 27 1.96 -5.13 -10.27
CA ALA A 27 0.84 -5.89 -9.72
C ALA A 27 0.96 -5.99 -8.19
N ALA A 28 -0.13 -5.73 -7.46
CA ALA A 28 -0.15 -5.81 -6.01
C ALA A 28 -0.01 -7.29 -5.56
N PRO A 29 1.08 -7.68 -4.86
CA PRO A 29 1.27 -9.07 -4.44
C PRO A 29 0.22 -9.55 -3.43
N ASP A 30 -0.31 -8.64 -2.63
CA ASP A 30 -1.38 -8.88 -1.67
C ASP A 30 -2.49 -7.84 -1.86
N ALA A 31 -3.74 -8.28 -1.69
CA ALA A 31 -4.86 -7.36 -1.54
C ALA A 31 -4.71 -6.60 -0.22
N GLY A 32 -5.02 -5.31 -0.19
CA GLY A 32 -4.85 -4.55 1.04
C GLY A 32 -4.74 -3.04 0.86
N ILE A 33 -4.22 -2.41 1.92
CA ILE A 33 -3.95 -0.97 1.97
C ILE A 33 -2.47 -0.74 1.68
N TYR A 34 -2.18 0.08 0.67
CA TYR A 34 -0.84 0.53 0.34
C TYR A 34 -0.71 2.02 0.60
N ARG A 35 0.46 2.45 1.05
CA ARG A 35 0.82 3.84 1.30
C ARG A 35 1.92 4.30 0.36
N CYS A 36 1.78 5.50 -0.17
CA CYS A 36 2.83 6.17 -0.91
C CYS A 36 3.94 6.61 0.05
N THR A 37 5.18 6.20 -0.19
CA THR A 37 6.31 6.58 0.67
C THR A 37 6.79 8.02 0.45
N GLY A 38 6.36 8.67 -0.65
CA GLY A 38 6.71 10.06 -0.96
C GLY A 38 5.76 11.10 -0.38
N CYS A 39 4.44 10.86 -0.38
CA CYS A 39 3.43 11.81 0.13
C CYS A 39 2.60 11.29 1.30
N GLY A 40 2.59 9.97 1.52
CA GLY A 40 1.80 9.34 2.57
C GLY A 40 0.35 9.02 2.19
N ASP A 41 -0.09 9.32 0.96
CA ASP A 41 -1.41 8.94 0.44
C ASP A 41 -1.61 7.42 0.51
N GLU A 42 -2.86 7.00 0.70
CA GLU A 42 -3.21 5.60 0.88
C GLU A 42 -4.26 5.17 -0.14
N ILE A 43 -4.16 3.91 -0.59
CA ILE A 43 -5.12 3.28 -1.49
C ILE A 43 -5.50 1.90 -0.97
N GLY A 44 -6.72 1.47 -1.25
CA GLY A 44 -7.12 0.07 -1.19
C GLY A 44 -7.01 -0.57 -2.57
N ILE A 45 -6.43 -1.76 -2.68
CA ILE A 45 -6.29 -2.46 -3.95
C ILE A 45 -6.47 -3.97 -3.78
N ALA A 46 -7.07 -4.63 -4.78
CA ALA A 46 -7.15 -6.08 -4.85
C ALA A 46 -5.81 -6.69 -5.25
N LYS A 47 -5.60 -7.97 -4.90
CA LYS A 47 -4.42 -8.73 -5.33
C LYS A 47 -4.35 -8.78 -6.86
N ASP A 48 -3.14 -8.76 -7.40
CA ASP A 48 -2.82 -8.81 -8.83
C ASP A 48 -3.29 -7.60 -9.66
N HIS A 49 -4.02 -6.65 -9.06
CA HIS A 49 -4.32 -5.38 -9.72
C HIS A 49 -3.09 -4.46 -9.74
N ALA A 50 -2.94 -3.69 -10.82
CA ALA A 50 -1.82 -2.79 -11.00
C ALA A 50 -1.90 -1.59 -10.04
N LEU A 51 -0.81 -1.33 -9.32
CA LEU A 51 -0.68 -0.17 -8.45
C LEU A 51 -0.78 1.11 -9.28
N PRO A 52 -1.66 2.06 -8.90
CA PRO A 52 -1.97 3.20 -9.73
C PRO A 52 -0.79 4.17 -9.81
N PRO A 53 -0.64 4.92 -10.92
CA PRO A 53 0.06 6.19 -10.86
C PRO A 53 -0.73 7.13 -9.93
N GLN A 54 -0.06 7.87 -9.06
CA GLN A 54 -0.74 8.90 -8.27
C GLN A 54 -1.16 10.01 -9.25
N ASN A 55 -2.46 10.10 -9.53
CA ASN A 55 -3.02 10.93 -10.62
C ASN A 55 -3.85 12.12 -10.10
N HIS A 56 -3.84 12.40 -8.79
CA HIS A 56 -4.72 13.39 -8.18
C HIS A 56 -4.00 14.55 -7.48
N HIS A 57 -2.76 14.37 -7.02
CA HIS A 57 -1.94 15.46 -6.48
C HIS A 57 -0.48 15.18 -6.84
N GLN A 58 -0.05 15.65 -8.01
CA GLN A 58 1.34 15.52 -8.44
C GLN A 58 2.25 15.95 -7.30
N HIS A 59 3.22 15.11 -6.94
CA HIS A 59 4.07 15.32 -5.77
C HIS A 59 4.68 16.73 -5.84
N ASN A 60 4.25 17.64 -4.95
CA ASN A 60 4.76 19.01 -4.90
C ASN A 60 6.28 19.10 -4.72
N ASN A 61 6.94 18.00 -4.32
CA ASN A 61 8.37 17.89 -4.07
C ASN A 61 9.15 17.06 -5.10
N GLY A 62 8.52 16.55 -6.17
CA GLY A 62 9.18 15.72 -7.18
C GLY A 62 9.61 14.31 -6.72
N SER A 63 9.21 13.86 -5.53
CA SER A 63 9.50 12.51 -5.05
C SER A 63 8.86 11.45 -5.94
N ALA A 64 9.57 10.34 -6.16
CA ALA A 64 9.04 9.23 -6.94
C ALA A 64 7.83 8.59 -6.25
N VAL A 65 6.81 8.24 -7.03
CA VAL A 65 5.68 7.44 -6.54
C VAL A 65 6.20 6.02 -6.24
N ARG A 66 6.06 5.61 -4.98
CA ARG A 66 6.45 4.30 -4.47
C ARG A 66 5.43 3.82 -3.46
N TRP A 67 4.93 2.60 -3.64
CA TRP A 67 3.87 2.02 -2.84
C TRP A 67 4.41 0.93 -1.91
N ARG A 68 4.16 1.09 -0.61
CA ARG A 68 4.49 0.12 0.43
C ARG A 68 3.22 -0.42 1.08
N LEU A 69 3.16 -1.73 1.26
CA LEU A 69 2.01 -2.41 1.88
C LEU A 69 1.94 -2.06 3.37
N LEU A 70 0.76 -1.70 3.87
CA LEU A 70 0.52 -1.43 5.30
C LEU A 70 -0.35 -2.50 5.97
N VAL A 71 -1.39 -2.97 5.28
CA VAL A 71 -2.32 -3.97 5.79
C VAL A 71 -2.66 -4.91 4.65
N ALA A 72 -2.51 -6.22 4.87
CA ALA A 72 -2.87 -7.25 3.90
C ALA A 72 -4.19 -7.92 4.30
N ALA A 73 -5.06 -8.15 3.33
CA ALA A 73 -6.16 -9.09 3.47
C ALA A 73 -5.61 -10.51 3.23
N VAL A 74 -5.66 -11.34 4.27
CA VAL A 74 -5.28 -12.75 4.21
C VAL A 74 -6.52 -13.60 3.95
N GLN A 75 -6.44 -14.49 2.97
CA GLN A 75 -7.44 -15.55 2.77
C GLN A 75 -7.00 -16.77 3.58
N VAL A 76 -7.94 -17.29 4.36
CA VAL A 76 -7.80 -18.55 5.11
C VAL A 76 -8.59 -19.65 4.43
#